data_AF-A0A2D6D1N8-F1
#
_entry.id   AF-A0A2D6D1N8-F1
#
_cell.length_a   1.000
_cell.length_b   1.000
_cell.length_c   1.000
_cell.angle_alpha   90.00
_cell.angle_beta   90.00
_cell.angle_gamma   90.00
#
_symmetry.space_group_name_H-M   'P 1'
#
loop_
_entity.id
_entity.type
_entity.pdbx_description
1 polymer ?
#
loop_
_entity_poly.entity_id
_entity_poly.type
_entity_poly.pdbx_seq_one_letter_code
_entity_poly.pdbx_strand_id
1 'polypeptide(L)'
;MAEQELARTRRFLEHDDRFAAYCLESAVEMFLRAHCSAFGLVAPENVSLGDLARRVVSAQPPDSIAACEEITRHSAAARSGKGPGPRLEDIRASLATIEPMLAEIREGIRSSTREET
;
A
#
# COMPACT_ATOMS: atom_id res chain seq x y z
N MET A 1 3.50 -13.05 -0.33
CA MET A 1 4.47 -11.99 -0.63
C MET A 1 4.05 -10.66 0.00
N ALA A 2 2.86 -10.11 -0.31
CA ALA A 2 2.36 -8.85 0.27
C ALA A 2 2.36 -8.77 1.81
N GLU A 3 1.83 -9.80 2.50
CA GLU A 3 1.84 -9.87 3.97
C GLU A 3 3.24 -9.87 4.59
N GLN A 4 4.22 -10.46 3.88
CA GLN A 4 5.61 -10.50 4.35
C GLN A 4 6.24 -9.11 4.27
N GLU A 5 5.97 -8.34 3.21
CA GLU A 5 6.43 -6.95 3.10
C GLU A 5 5.74 -6.02 4.10
N LEU A 6 4.45 -6.23 4.39
CA LEU A 6 3.76 -5.46 5.43
C LEU A 6 4.33 -5.76 6.84
N ALA A 7 4.57 -7.04 7.14
CA ALA A 7 5.23 -7.43 8.38
C ALA A 7 6.67 -6.89 8.47
N ARG A 8 7.39 -6.88 7.34
CA ARG A 8 8.72 -6.29 7.23
C ARG A 8 8.68 -4.78 7.50
N THR A 9 7.75 -4.06 6.90
CA THR A 9 7.52 -2.63 7.13
C THR A 9 7.34 -2.34 8.62
N ARG A 10 6.46 -3.08 9.30
CA ARG A 10 6.21 -2.92 10.73
C ARG A 10 7.46 -3.12 11.60
N ARG A 11 8.34 -4.05 11.24
CA ARG A 11 9.63 -4.25 11.94
C ARG A 11 10.61 -3.09 11.71
N PHE A 12 10.68 -2.56 10.50
CA PHE A 12 11.62 -1.47 10.18
C PHE A 12 11.13 -0.09 10.63
N LEU A 13 9.82 0.06 10.89
CA LEU A 13 9.29 1.25 11.52
C LEU A 13 9.93 1.56 12.90
N GLU A 14 10.69 0.64 13.49
CA GLU A 14 11.43 0.83 14.74
C GLU A 14 12.91 1.22 14.52
N HIS A 15 13.44 1.11 13.29
CA HIS A 15 14.89 1.11 13.05
C HIS A 15 15.39 1.81 11.77
N ASP A 16 14.59 1.89 10.68
CA ASP A 16 15.04 2.47 9.40
C ASP A 16 13.87 3.08 8.60
N ASP A 17 13.80 4.40 8.61
CA ASP A 17 12.77 5.23 7.96
C ASP A 17 12.75 5.05 6.43
N ARG A 18 13.93 4.96 5.80
CA ARG A 18 14.03 4.91 4.33
C ARG A 18 13.60 3.56 3.81
N PHE A 19 14.04 2.50 4.48
CA PHE A 19 13.67 1.14 4.11
C PHE A 19 12.20 0.84 4.43
N ALA A 20 11.68 1.36 5.55
CA ALA A 20 10.26 1.26 5.87
C ALA A 20 9.36 1.91 4.80
N ALA A 21 9.74 3.07 4.27
CA ALA A 21 8.98 3.73 3.20
C ALA A 21 8.92 2.88 1.91
N TYR A 22 10.05 2.27 1.52
CA TYR A 22 10.11 1.38 0.35
C TYR A 22 9.26 0.11 0.54
N CYS A 23 9.38 -0.53 1.69
CA CYS A 23 8.61 -1.73 2.01
C CYS A 23 7.10 -1.43 2.06
N LEU A 24 6.71 -0.27 2.61
CA LEU A 24 5.32 0.12 2.67
C LEU A 24 4.72 0.29 1.28
N GLU A 25 5.38 1.08 0.41
CA GLU A 25 4.94 1.28 -0.97
C GLU A 25 4.77 -0.05 -1.72
N SER A 26 5.80 -0.92 -1.64
CA SER A 26 5.79 -2.24 -2.29
C SER A 26 4.68 -3.14 -1.76
N ALA A 27 4.41 -3.12 -0.45
CA ALA A 27 3.35 -3.91 0.17
C ALA A 27 1.97 -3.47 -0.32
N VAL A 28 1.71 -2.16 -0.33
CA VAL A 28 0.42 -1.60 -0.77
C VAL A 28 0.17 -1.90 -2.25
N GLU A 29 1.19 -1.73 -3.10
CA GLU A 29 1.08 -2.04 -4.52
C GLU A 29 0.69 -3.51 -4.73
N MET A 30 1.35 -4.42 -4.02
CA MET A 30 1.04 -5.85 -4.11
C MET A 30 -0.37 -6.19 -3.65
N PHE A 31 -0.88 -5.58 -2.57
CA PHE A 31 -2.26 -5.80 -2.14
C PHE A 31 -3.27 -5.33 -3.19
N LEU A 32 -3.07 -4.14 -3.74
CA LEU A 32 -3.96 -3.58 -4.75
C LEU A 32 -3.92 -4.40 -6.05
N ARG A 33 -2.74 -4.81 -6.52
CA ARG A 33 -2.61 -5.68 -7.70
C ARG A 33 -3.18 -7.08 -7.45
N ALA A 34 -3.00 -7.64 -6.25
CA ALA A 34 -3.60 -8.92 -5.88
C ALA A 34 -5.14 -8.82 -5.89
N HIS A 35 -5.70 -7.71 -5.42
CA HIS A 35 -7.14 -7.47 -5.53
C HIS A 35 -7.56 -7.40 -7.00
N CYS A 36 -6.89 -6.61 -7.83
CA CYS A 36 -7.20 -6.56 -9.26
C CYS A 36 -7.17 -7.95 -9.90
N SER A 37 -6.15 -8.76 -9.58
CA SER A 37 -6.04 -10.13 -10.09
C SER A 37 -7.17 -11.04 -9.61
N ALA A 38 -7.59 -10.95 -8.34
CA ALA A 38 -8.65 -11.79 -7.78
C ALA A 38 -10.02 -11.46 -8.40
N PHE A 39 -10.27 -10.19 -8.72
CA PHE A 39 -11.56 -9.73 -9.26
C PHE A 39 -11.54 -9.49 -10.78
N GLY A 40 -10.50 -9.96 -11.49
CA GLY A 40 -10.40 -9.84 -12.95
C GLY A 40 -10.29 -8.40 -13.49
N LEU A 41 -9.82 -7.47 -12.66
CA LEU A 41 -9.61 -6.07 -13.05
C LEU A 41 -8.25 -5.88 -13.73
N VAL A 42 -8.21 -5.08 -14.79
CA VAL A 42 -6.96 -4.72 -15.46
C VAL A 42 -6.20 -3.69 -14.63
N ALA A 43 -5.06 -4.10 -14.07
CA ALA A 43 -4.09 -3.22 -13.41
C ALA A 43 -3.01 -2.78 -14.41
N PRO A 44 -2.93 -1.49 -14.79
CA PRO A 44 -1.86 -1.03 -15.68
C PRO A 44 -0.48 -1.23 -15.03
N GLU A 45 0.55 -1.46 -15.84
CA GLU A 45 1.91 -1.66 -15.31
C GLU A 45 2.47 -0.36 -14.70
N ASN A 46 2.27 0.77 -15.38
CA ASN A 46 2.81 2.07 -14.99
C ASN A 46 1.72 2.99 -14.43
N VAL A 47 1.13 2.61 -13.30
CA VAL A 47 0.06 3.36 -12.63
C VAL A 47 0.51 3.83 -11.25
N SER A 48 0.07 5.03 -10.83
CA SER A 48 0.32 5.50 -9.48
C SER A 48 -0.45 4.67 -8.45
N LEU A 49 0.06 4.57 -7.22
CA LEU A 49 -0.65 3.88 -6.14
C LEU A 49 -2.02 4.49 -5.86
N GLY A 50 -2.14 5.82 -5.90
CA GLY A 50 -3.42 6.52 -5.72
C GLY A 50 -4.43 6.15 -6.82
N ASP A 51 -4.01 6.11 -8.08
CA ASP A 51 -4.88 5.72 -9.19
C ASP A 51 -5.26 4.24 -9.15
N LEU A 52 -4.34 3.37 -8.72
CA LEU A 52 -4.63 1.96 -8.52
C LEU A 52 -5.61 1.76 -7.35
N ALA A 53 -5.44 2.50 -6.25
CA ALA A 53 -6.35 2.52 -5.12
C ALA A 53 -7.76 2.96 -5.55
N ARG A 54 -7.90 4.05 -6.32
CA ARG A 54 -9.20 4.51 -6.84
C ARG A 54 -9.96 3.44 -7.63
N ARG A 55 -9.24 2.55 -8.33
CA ARG A 55 -9.84 1.45 -9.10
C ARG A 55 -10.29 0.30 -8.21
N VAL A 56 -9.53 0.00 -7.17
CA VAL A 56 -9.77 -1.12 -6.26
C VAL A 56 -10.83 -0.78 -5.21
N VAL A 57 -10.81 0.45 -4.71
CA VAL A 57 -11.64 0.87 -3.59
C VAL A 57 -12.56 2.03 -3.94
N SER A 58 -13.61 1.75 -4.72
CA SER A 58 -14.60 2.75 -5.13
C SER A 58 -15.40 3.36 -3.97
N ALA A 59 -15.41 2.71 -2.80
CA ALA A 59 -16.18 3.12 -1.62
C ALA A 59 -15.34 3.68 -0.45
N GLN A 60 -14.01 3.71 -0.57
CA GLN A 60 -13.14 4.16 0.53
C GLN A 60 -13.03 5.69 0.61
N PRO A 61 -12.72 6.25 1.80
CA PRO A 61 -12.53 7.69 1.97
C PRO A 61 -11.42 8.23 1.07
N PRO A 62 -11.54 9.51 0.63
CA PRO A 62 -10.48 10.21 -0.09
C PRO A 62 -9.12 10.17 0.63
N ASP A 63 -9.13 10.08 1.95
CA ASP A 63 -7.94 10.05 2.80
C ASP A 63 -7.07 8.81 2.56
N SER A 64 -7.65 7.64 2.28
CA SER A 64 -6.88 6.44 1.96
C SER A 64 -6.16 6.57 0.62
N ILE A 65 -6.79 7.21 -0.36
CA ILE A 65 -6.18 7.51 -1.66
C ILE A 65 -5.05 8.53 -1.49
N ALA A 66 -5.30 9.60 -0.73
CA ALA A 66 -4.28 10.59 -0.41
C ALA A 66 -3.07 9.95 0.31
N ALA A 67 -3.31 9.07 1.27
CA ALA A 67 -2.27 8.32 1.97
C ALA A 67 -1.46 7.41 1.00
N CYS A 68 -2.10 6.80 0.00
CA CYS A 68 -1.38 6.04 -1.03
C CYS A 68 -0.42 6.93 -1.86
N GLU A 69 -0.84 8.16 -2.17
CA GLU A 69 0.02 9.15 -2.84
C GLU A 69 1.16 9.63 -1.92
N GLU A 70 0.89 9.82 -0.62
CA GLU A 70 1.90 10.16 0.39
C GLU A 70 2.98 9.08 0.49
N ILE A 71 2.58 7.82 0.54
CA ILE A 71 3.48 6.65 0.58
C ILE A 71 4.40 6.64 -0.64
N THR A 72 3.86 6.92 -1.83
CA THR A 72 4.65 7.03 -3.07
C THR A 72 5.69 8.15 -2.95
N ARG A 73 5.29 9.32 -2.43
CA ARG A 73 6.21 10.45 -2.22
C ARG A 73 7.30 10.11 -1.22
N HIS A 74 6.97 9.46 -0.11
CA HIS A 74 7.93 9.05 0.92
C HIS A 74 8.95 8.06 0.37
N SER A 75 8.51 7.05 -0.38
CA SER A 75 9.42 6.11 -1.02
C SER A 75 10.31 6.77 -2.07
N ALA A 76 9.77 7.68 -2.89
CA ALA A 76 10.57 8.44 -3.85
C ALA A 76 11.63 9.32 -3.15
N ALA A 77 11.26 9.98 -2.07
CA ALA A 77 12.19 10.77 -1.24
C ALA A 77 13.29 9.88 -0.65
N ALA A 78 12.92 8.72 -0.08
CA ALA A 78 13.86 7.74 0.46
C ALA A 78 14.85 7.22 -0.61
N ARG A 79 14.36 6.91 -1.82
CA ARG A 79 15.17 6.43 -2.96
C ARG A 79 16.10 7.50 -3.51
N SER A 80 15.64 8.76 -3.58
CA SER A 80 16.44 9.85 -4.13
C SER A 80 17.60 10.26 -3.22
N GLY A 81 17.47 10.04 -1.90
CA GLY A 81 18.40 10.52 -0.89
C GLY A 81 18.52 12.05 -0.82
N LYS A 82 17.65 12.80 -1.51
CA LYS A 82 17.67 14.26 -1.57
C LYS A 82 16.67 14.85 -0.57
N GLY A 83 17.12 15.87 0.17
CA GLY A 83 16.29 16.55 1.18
C GLY A 83 16.19 15.80 2.50
N PRO A 84 15.38 16.29 3.45
CA PRO A 84 15.03 15.53 4.63
C PRO A 84 14.22 14.32 4.15
N GLY A 85 14.73 13.11 4.36
CA GLY A 85 14.02 11.88 4.00
C GLY A 85 12.65 11.79 4.70
N PRO A 86 11.83 10.79 4.36
CA PRO A 86 10.56 10.60 5.05
C PRO A 86 10.80 10.37 6.54
N ARG A 87 9.92 10.92 7.38
CA ARG A 87 9.96 10.68 8.82
C ARG A 87 9.13 9.45 9.16
N LEU A 88 9.55 8.68 10.15
CA LEU A 88 8.76 7.54 10.66
C LEU A 88 7.34 7.91 11.06
N GLU A 89 7.12 9.09 11.64
CA GLU A 89 5.79 9.57 12.03
C GLU A 89 4.84 9.67 10.83
N ASP A 90 5.32 10.18 9.70
CA ASP A 90 4.54 10.34 8.47
C ASP A 90 4.24 8.98 7.83
N ILE A 91 5.22 8.07 7.83
CA ILE A 91 5.05 6.69 7.32
C ILE A 91 4.03 5.93 8.18
N ARG A 92 4.09 6.07 9.51
CA ARG A 92 3.15 5.45 10.44
C ARG A 92 1.74 6.01 10.28
N ALA A 93 1.61 7.33 10.12
CA ALA A 93 0.33 7.97 9.89
C ALA A 93 -0.29 7.49 8.57
N SER A 94 0.50 7.45 7.50
CA SER A 94 0.06 6.91 6.21
C SER A 94 -0.39 5.46 6.32
N LEU A 95 0.40 4.60 6.99
CA LEU A 95 0.04 3.19 7.24
C LEU A 95 -1.27 3.08 8.00
N ALA A 96 -1.44 3.80 9.10
CA ALA A 96 -2.67 3.77 9.91
C ALA A 96 -3.91 4.16 9.09
N THR A 97 -3.79 5.16 8.20
CA THR A 97 -4.88 5.59 7.32
C THR A 97 -5.28 4.52 6.29
N ILE A 98 -4.32 3.72 5.80
CA ILE A 98 -4.59 2.69 4.79
C ILE A 98 -4.86 1.29 5.36
N GLU A 99 -4.57 1.05 6.64
CA GLU A 99 -4.76 -0.26 7.26
C GLU A 99 -6.19 -0.82 7.11
N PRO A 100 -7.27 -0.04 7.32
CA PRO A 100 -8.64 -0.51 7.08
C PRO A 100 -8.85 -0.97 5.63
N MET A 101 -8.36 -0.19 4.66
CA MET A 101 -8.43 -0.52 3.24
C MET A 101 -7.69 -1.84 2.94
N LEU A 102 -6.49 -2.04 3.50
CA LEU A 102 -5.74 -3.28 3.33
C LEU A 102 -6.48 -4.49 3.95
N ALA A 103 -7.15 -4.30 5.08
CA ALA A 103 -7.95 -5.35 5.73
C ALA A 103 -9.15 -5.77 4.86
N GLU A 104 -9.86 -4.82 4.26
CA GLU A 104 -10.97 -5.11 3.34
C GLU A 104 -10.49 -5.83 2.08
N ILE A 105 -9.38 -5.37 1.49
CA ILE A 105 -8.77 -6.04 0.33
C ILE A 105 -8.45 -7.50 0.65
N ARG A 106 -7.85 -7.76 1.83
CA ARG A 106 -7.54 -9.13 2.28
C ARG A 106 -8.80 -10.00 2.38
N GLU A 107 -9.86 -9.45 2.96
CA GLU A 107 -11.10 -10.18 3.15
C GLU A 107 -11.82 -10.45 1.82
N GLY A 108 -11.81 -9.47 0.91
CA GLY A 108 -12.33 -9.64 -0.45
C GLY A 108 -11.62 -10.76 -1.21
N ILE A 109 -10.28 -10.79 -1.16
CA ILE A 109 -9.48 -11.84 -1.81
C ILE A 109 -9.80 -13.22 -1.22
N ARG A 110 -9.92 -13.33 0.11
CA ARG A 110 -10.26 -14.61 0.77
C ARG A 110 -11.65 -15.11 0.42
N SER A 111 -12.64 -14.21 0.39
CA SER A 111 -14.03 -14.56 0.09
C SER A 111 -14.19 -15.05 -1.35
N SER A 112 -13.57 -14.36 -2.31
CA SER A 112 -13.59 -14.77 -3.73
C SER A 112 -13.01 -16.18 -3.96
N THR A 113 -11.95 -16.55 -3.22
CA THR A 113 -11.36 -17.89 -3.32
C THR A 113 -12.31 -19.00 -2.82
N ARG A 114 -13.29 -18.65 -1.98
CA ARG A 114 -14.19 -19.61 -1.33
C ARG A 114 -15.48 -19.87 -2.11
N GLU A 115 -15.87 -18.96 -3.00
CA GLU A 115 -17.07 -19.12 -3.84
C GLU A 115 -16.83 -20.02 -5.07
N GLU A 116 -15.57 -20.37 -5.36
CA GLU A 116 -15.19 -21.26 -6.48
C GLU A 116 -14.95 -22.74 -6.08
N THR A 117 -15.30 -23.17 -4.87
CA THR A 117 -15.23 -24.58 -4.40
C THR A 117 -16.58 -25.12 -3.93
#